data_AF-A0A7C3YLV8-F1
#
_entry.id   AF-A0A7C3YLV8-F1
#
_cell.length_a   1.000
_cell.length_b   1.000
_cell.length_c   1.000
_cell.angle_alpha   90.00
_cell.angle_beta   90.00
_cell.angle_gamma   90.00
#
_symmetry.space_group_name_H-M   'P 1'
#
loop_
_entity.id
_entity.type
_entity.pdbx_description
1 polymer ?
#
loop_
_entity_poly.entity_id
_entity_poly.type
_entity_poly.pdbx_seq_one_letter_code
_entity_poly.pdbx_strand_id
1 'polypeptide(L)'
;LNVPVYNLLGGLVRKKVVCYPHIGGANPEQIAENALKKVSEGWKFVRFGLGDAGGNIFEPSRAVRNGIKFFEAVRNAVGDDIEICLDIHTRLDPHDTITLCKALEQYNPYFLEDPIRKHKYFSSVTKTYISTDCSGRALCD
;
A
#
# COMPACT_ATOMS: atom_id res chain seq x y z
N LEU A 1 -16.48 28.52 -19.83
CA LEU A 1 -16.78 28.52 -18.38
C LEU A 1 -15.44 28.65 -17.65
N ASN A 2 -15.15 29.79 -17.04
CA ASN A 2 -13.86 30.04 -16.36
C ASN A 2 -13.97 29.65 -14.87
N VAL A 3 -14.33 28.39 -14.62
CA VAL A 3 -14.56 27.85 -13.27
C VAL A 3 -13.84 26.52 -13.09
N PRO A 4 -13.43 26.15 -11.87
CA PRO A 4 -12.87 24.84 -11.58
C PRO A 4 -13.83 23.70 -11.94
N VAL A 5 -13.30 22.55 -12.38
CA VAL A 5 -14.10 21.38 -12.80
C VAL A 5 -15.05 20.91 -11.69
N TYR A 6 -14.62 20.92 -10.42
CA TYR A 6 -15.48 20.48 -9.32
C TYR A 6 -16.74 21.35 -9.15
N ASN A 7 -16.73 22.62 -9.57
CA ASN A 7 -17.94 23.46 -9.55
C ASN A 7 -18.96 23.03 -10.62
N LEU A 8 -18.49 22.47 -11.73
CA LEU A 8 -19.36 21.87 -12.74
C LEU A 8 -19.99 20.57 -12.24
N LEU A 9 -19.30 19.87 -11.32
CA LEU A 9 -19.71 18.58 -10.74
C LEU A 9 -20.56 18.73 -9.46
N GLY A 10 -21.00 19.94 -9.10
CA GLY A 10 -21.85 20.19 -7.93
C GLY A 10 -21.16 20.82 -6.72
N GLY A 11 -19.91 21.27 -6.86
CA GLY A 11 -19.17 21.97 -5.82
C GLY A 11 -18.36 21.04 -4.90
N LEU A 12 -17.70 21.64 -3.90
CA LEU A 12 -16.84 20.91 -2.96
C LEU A 12 -17.67 20.16 -1.91
N VAL A 13 -17.44 18.85 -1.80
CA VAL A 13 -17.94 18.01 -0.69
C VAL A 13 -16.88 17.80 0.40
N ARG A 14 -15.64 18.24 0.17
CA ARG A 14 -14.52 18.22 1.12
C ARG A 14 -13.52 19.32 0.78
N LYS A 15 -12.78 19.81 1.79
CA LYS A 15 -11.78 20.89 1.62
C LYS A 15 -10.44 20.39 1.09
N LYS A 16 -10.06 19.17 1.45
CA LYS A 16 -8.79 18.52 1.09
C LYS A 16 -9.04 17.04 0.76
N VAL A 17 -8.13 16.44 -0.01
CA VAL A 17 -8.10 15.00 -0.29
C VAL A 17 -6.82 14.43 0.30
N VAL A 18 -6.93 13.25 0.87
CA VAL A 18 -5.77 12.51 1.38
C VAL A 18 -4.93 12.03 0.21
N CYS A 19 -3.63 12.23 0.30
CA CYS A 19 -2.66 11.75 -0.67
C CYS A 19 -1.64 10.86 0.04
N TYR A 20 -1.10 9.89 -0.67
CA TYR A 20 -0.03 9.01 -0.18
C TYR A 20 1.17 9.05 -1.15
N PRO A 21 2.40 9.21 -0.63
CA PRO A 21 3.61 9.18 -1.43
C PRO A 21 4.07 7.74 -1.67
N HIS A 22 4.79 7.53 -2.77
CA HIS A 22 5.55 6.31 -2.97
C HIS A 22 6.91 6.40 -2.28
N ILE A 23 7.29 5.36 -1.54
CA ILE A 23 8.62 5.18 -0.96
C ILE A 23 9.27 3.93 -1.56
N GLY A 24 10.61 3.93 -1.62
CA GLY A 24 11.40 2.79 -2.07
C GLY A 24 12.61 2.57 -1.16
N GLY A 25 13.36 1.52 -1.42
CA GLY A 25 14.59 1.18 -0.70
C GLY A 25 15.10 -0.16 -1.20
N ALA A 26 16.42 -0.38 -1.19
CA ALA A 26 17.00 -1.64 -1.63
C ALA A 26 16.89 -2.75 -0.57
N ASN A 27 16.67 -2.37 0.69
CA ASN A 27 16.58 -3.26 1.85
C ASN A 27 15.60 -2.68 2.90
N PRO A 28 15.22 -3.48 3.93
CA PRO A 28 14.27 -3.06 4.96
C PRO A 28 14.70 -1.79 5.72
N GLU A 29 16.00 -1.61 5.95
CA GLU A 29 16.53 -0.46 6.67
C GLU A 29 16.35 0.84 5.87
N GLN A 30 16.72 0.83 4.59
CA GLN A 30 16.58 2.00 3.71
C GLN A 30 15.12 2.40 3.47
N ILE A 31 14.21 1.43 3.32
CA ILE A 31 12.80 1.77 3.14
C ILE A 31 12.20 2.36 4.42
N ALA A 32 12.60 1.88 5.59
CA ALA A 32 12.19 2.43 6.88
C ALA A 32 12.70 3.86 7.07
N GLU A 33 13.97 4.14 6.73
CA GLU A 33 14.52 5.51 6.74
C GLU A 33 13.76 6.44 5.79
N ASN A 34 13.45 5.98 4.58
CA ASN A 34 12.68 6.76 3.62
C ASN A 34 11.23 6.98 4.08
N ALA A 35 10.62 6.01 4.77
CA ALA A 35 9.31 6.16 5.38
C ALA A 35 9.33 7.25 6.47
N LEU A 36 10.31 7.19 7.39
CA LEU A 36 10.50 8.20 8.44
C LEU A 36 10.71 9.60 7.87
N LYS A 37 11.47 9.71 6.77
CA LYS A 37 11.63 10.99 6.06
C LYS A 37 10.28 11.53 5.58
N LYS A 38 9.42 10.69 4.98
CA LYS A 38 8.06 11.12 4.58
C LYS A 38 7.19 11.49 5.77
N VAL A 39 7.26 10.76 6.87
CA VAL A 39 6.54 11.12 8.08
C VAL A 39 7.01 12.50 8.61
N SER A 40 8.32 12.78 8.56
CA SER A 40 8.88 14.09 8.96
C SER A 40 8.46 15.25 8.06
N GLU A 41 8.14 14.97 6.79
CA GLU A 41 7.56 15.95 5.85
C GLU A 41 6.06 16.20 6.13
N GLY A 42 5.45 15.47 7.07
CA GLY A 42 4.04 15.59 7.46
C GLY A 42 3.09 14.57 6.82
N TRP A 43 3.62 13.59 6.09
CA TRP A 43 2.78 12.54 5.49
C TRP A 43 2.23 11.60 6.56
N LYS A 44 0.93 11.29 6.45
CA LYS A 44 0.22 10.31 7.30
C LYS A 44 0.10 8.93 6.67
N PHE A 45 0.50 8.81 5.41
CA PHE A 45 0.44 7.60 4.62
C PHE A 45 1.79 7.35 3.96
N VAL A 46 2.12 6.09 3.74
CA VAL A 46 3.23 5.66 2.89
C VAL A 46 2.81 4.47 2.05
N ARG A 47 3.25 4.42 0.78
CA ARG A 47 2.98 3.31 -0.13
C ARG A 47 4.28 2.80 -0.74
N PHE A 48 4.43 1.49 -0.84
CA PHE A 48 5.56 0.89 -1.56
C PHE A 48 5.14 -0.33 -2.37
N GLY A 49 5.94 -0.67 -3.38
CA GLY A 49 5.72 -1.83 -4.24
C GLY A 49 6.36 -3.10 -3.68
N LEU A 50 5.72 -4.24 -3.96
CA LEU A 50 6.28 -5.56 -3.69
C LEU A 50 7.49 -5.83 -4.61
N GLY A 51 8.65 -6.00 -3.99
CA GLY A 51 9.90 -6.40 -4.65
C GLY A 51 10.39 -7.74 -4.14
N ASP A 52 11.11 -8.48 -4.98
CA ASP A 52 11.74 -9.75 -4.61
C ASP A 52 13.26 -9.63 -4.40
N ALA A 53 13.81 -8.40 -4.48
CA ALA A 53 15.22 -8.07 -4.29
C ALA A 53 16.21 -8.92 -5.12
N GLY A 54 15.76 -9.56 -6.21
CA GLY A 54 16.60 -10.53 -6.92
C GLY A 54 16.59 -10.36 -8.42
N GLY A 55 17.77 -10.12 -9.00
CA GLY A 55 18.11 -10.34 -10.41
C GLY A 55 17.11 -9.82 -11.46
N ASN A 56 17.16 -10.45 -12.65
CA ASN A 56 16.30 -10.09 -13.79
C ASN A 56 14.96 -10.84 -13.81
N ILE A 57 14.78 -11.87 -12.96
CA ILE A 57 13.61 -12.74 -12.95
C ILE A 57 12.92 -12.64 -11.60
N PHE A 58 11.62 -12.30 -11.64
CA PHE A 58 10.78 -12.17 -10.47
C PHE A 58 10.39 -13.55 -9.91
N GLU A 59 10.70 -13.78 -8.64
CA GLU A 59 10.39 -15.01 -7.92
C GLU A 59 9.30 -14.77 -6.86
N PRO A 60 8.05 -15.27 -7.05
CA PRO A 60 6.92 -14.97 -6.18
C PRO A 60 7.15 -15.30 -4.70
N SER A 61 7.66 -16.49 -4.37
CA SER A 61 7.89 -16.88 -2.97
C SER A 61 8.97 -16.02 -2.30
N ARG A 62 9.93 -15.51 -3.07
CA ARG A 62 10.94 -14.56 -2.58
C ARG A 62 10.32 -13.19 -2.35
N ALA A 63 9.48 -12.74 -3.29
CA ALA A 63 8.71 -11.50 -3.16
C ALA A 63 7.85 -11.48 -1.90
N VAL A 64 7.11 -12.56 -1.61
CA VAL A 64 6.28 -12.67 -0.39
C VAL A 64 7.12 -12.52 0.87
N ARG A 65 8.22 -13.28 0.99
CA ARG A 65 9.11 -13.20 2.17
C ARG A 65 9.72 -11.81 2.34
N ASN A 66 10.13 -11.18 1.24
CA ASN A 66 10.71 -9.84 1.30
C ASN A 66 9.65 -8.78 1.59
N GLY A 67 8.47 -8.88 1.00
CA GLY A 67 7.34 -7.99 1.28
C GLY A 67 7.00 -7.96 2.76
N ILE A 68 6.95 -9.12 3.43
CA ILE A 68 6.73 -9.21 4.88
C ILE A 68 7.82 -8.47 5.66
N LYS A 69 9.10 -8.71 5.34
CA LYS A 69 10.24 -8.04 6.01
C LYS A 69 10.23 -6.52 5.82
N PHE A 70 9.92 -6.07 4.61
CA PHE A 70 9.85 -4.64 4.30
C PHE A 70 8.69 -3.99 5.05
N PHE A 71 7.53 -4.64 5.06
CA PHE A 71 6.36 -4.14 5.77
C PHE A 71 6.60 -4.05 7.28
N GLU A 72 7.17 -5.09 7.86
CA GLU A 72 7.57 -5.13 9.27
C GLU A 72 8.53 -3.98 9.62
N ALA A 73 9.59 -3.78 8.82
CA ALA A 73 10.55 -2.72 9.06
C ALA A 73 9.92 -1.32 8.97
N VAL A 74 9.06 -1.08 7.96
CA VAL A 74 8.34 0.19 7.84
C VAL A 74 7.43 0.38 9.06
N ARG A 75 6.61 -0.61 9.41
CA ARG A 75 5.69 -0.52 10.56
C ARG A 75 6.43 -0.25 11.86
N ASN A 76 7.51 -0.96 12.13
CA ASN A 76 8.33 -0.76 13.34
C ASN A 76 8.94 0.64 13.40
N ALA A 77 9.29 1.23 12.25
CA ALA A 77 9.88 2.56 12.19
C ALA A 77 8.85 3.68 12.35
N VAL A 78 7.71 3.59 11.66
CA VAL A 78 6.72 4.69 11.62
C VAL A 78 5.66 4.62 12.72
N GLY A 79 5.53 3.49 13.40
CA GLY A 79 4.51 3.26 14.43
C GLY A 79 3.11 3.00 13.86
N ASP A 80 2.11 2.92 14.74
CA ASP A 80 0.74 2.53 14.37
C ASP A 80 -0.10 3.68 13.82
N ASP A 81 0.29 4.93 14.07
CA ASP A 81 -0.44 6.14 13.63
C ASP A 81 -0.30 6.45 12.13
N ILE A 82 0.66 5.81 11.45
CA ILE A 82 0.94 6.02 10.04
C ILE A 82 0.34 4.88 9.22
N GLU A 83 -0.46 5.24 8.22
CA GLU A 83 -1.12 4.28 7.36
C GLU A 83 -0.16 3.74 6.29
N ILE A 84 -0.12 2.42 6.11
CA ILE A 84 0.82 1.75 5.20
C ILE A 84 0.04 1.03 4.11
N CYS A 85 0.39 1.30 2.87
CA CYS A 85 -0.16 0.68 1.68
C CYS A 85 0.91 -0.16 0.97
N LEU A 86 0.53 -1.35 0.47
CA LEU A 86 1.41 -2.21 -0.31
C LEU A 86 0.80 -2.46 -1.69
N ASP A 87 1.58 -2.27 -2.75
CA ASP A 87 1.16 -2.59 -4.12
C ASP A 87 1.84 -3.86 -4.64
N ILE A 88 1.04 -4.90 -4.86
CA ILE A 88 1.47 -6.23 -5.33
C ILE A 88 1.63 -6.27 -6.86
N HIS A 89 1.11 -5.26 -7.58
CA HIS A 89 1.22 -5.08 -9.03
C HIS A 89 0.74 -6.29 -9.84
N THR A 90 -0.25 -7.03 -9.34
CA THR A 90 -0.79 -8.25 -9.98
C THR A 90 0.26 -9.34 -10.26
N ARG A 91 1.36 -9.36 -9.48
CA ARG A 91 2.50 -10.27 -9.70
C ARG A 91 2.37 -11.62 -9.02
N LEU A 92 1.42 -11.78 -8.10
CA LEU A 92 1.22 -13.02 -7.34
C LEU A 92 0.02 -13.81 -7.87
N ASP A 93 0.13 -15.14 -7.74
CA ASP A 93 -0.99 -16.06 -7.88
C ASP A 93 -1.78 -16.17 -6.56
N PRO A 94 -3.04 -16.62 -6.58
CA PRO A 94 -3.92 -16.59 -5.40
C PRO A 94 -3.33 -17.23 -4.14
N HIS A 95 -2.57 -18.31 -4.27
CA HIS A 95 -1.93 -18.98 -3.14
C HIS A 95 -0.93 -18.07 -2.41
N ASP A 96 -0.04 -17.43 -3.16
CA ASP A 96 1.01 -16.57 -2.61
C ASP A 96 0.40 -15.26 -2.07
N THR A 97 -0.63 -14.75 -2.74
CA THR A 97 -1.40 -13.60 -2.25
C THR A 97 -2.06 -13.89 -0.91
N ILE A 98 -2.75 -15.04 -0.75
CA ILE A 98 -3.38 -15.41 0.53
C ILE A 98 -2.33 -15.52 1.63
N THR A 99 -1.18 -16.11 1.30
CA THR A 99 -0.05 -16.26 2.23
C THR A 99 0.46 -14.89 2.69
N LEU A 100 0.67 -13.96 1.75
CA LEU A 100 1.09 -12.60 2.05
C LEU A 100 0.06 -11.86 2.90
N CYS A 101 -1.22 -11.89 2.52
CA CYS A 101 -2.29 -11.19 3.25
C CYS A 101 -2.39 -11.67 4.71
N LYS A 102 -2.36 -12.99 4.94
CA LYS A 102 -2.41 -13.56 6.30
C LYS A 102 -1.19 -13.16 7.14
N ALA A 103 -0.01 -13.10 6.54
CA ALA A 103 1.19 -12.69 7.26
C ALA A 103 1.17 -11.19 7.62
N LEU A 104 0.56 -10.36 6.77
CA LEU A 104 0.48 -8.91 6.96
C LEU A 104 -0.69 -8.47 7.86
N GLU A 105 -1.68 -9.32 8.12
CA GLU A 105 -2.85 -9.02 8.96
C GLU A 105 -2.46 -8.38 10.31
N GLN A 106 -1.40 -8.88 10.95
CA GLN A 106 -0.91 -8.37 12.24
C GLN A 106 -0.40 -6.92 12.19
N TYR A 107 -0.03 -6.40 11.01
CA TYR A 107 0.51 -5.06 10.84
C TYR A 107 -0.55 -4.03 10.37
N ASN A 108 -1.81 -4.47 10.27
CA ASN A 108 -2.97 -3.66 9.91
C ASN A 108 -2.72 -2.75 8.68
N PRO A 109 -2.51 -3.31 7.47
CA PRO A 109 -2.33 -2.51 6.25
C PRO A 109 -3.59 -1.70 5.95
N TYR A 110 -3.42 -0.47 5.47
CA TYR A 110 -4.53 0.37 5.04
C TYR A 110 -5.22 -0.21 3.80
N PHE A 111 -4.43 -0.60 2.80
CA PHE A 111 -4.87 -1.44 1.69
C PHE A 111 -3.72 -2.28 1.11
N LEU A 112 -4.10 -3.39 0.49
CA LEU A 112 -3.26 -4.19 -0.39
C LEU A 112 -3.76 -4.01 -1.82
N GLU A 113 -3.00 -3.31 -2.64
CA GLU A 113 -3.36 -2.94 -4.01
C GLU A 113 -2.98 -4.05 -4.99
N ASP A 114 -3.87 -4.26 -5.97
CA ASP A 114 -3.71 -5.23 -7.06
C ASP A 114 -3.17 -6.61 -6.62
N PRO A 115 -3.82 -7.26 -5.63
CA PRO A 115 -3.30 -8.48 -5.01
C PRO A 115 -3.25 -9.68 -5.95
N ILE A 116 -4.07 -9.69 -7.00
CA ILE A 116 -4.15 -10.73 -8.03
C ILE A 116 -4.53 -10.10 -9.38
N ARG A 117 -4.21 -10.79 -10.49
CA ARG A 117 -4.70 -10.40 -11.83
C ARG A 117 -6.22 -10.58 -11.92
N LYS A 118 -6.88 -9.62 -12.59
CA LYS A 118 -8.35 -9.56 -12.76
C LYS A 118 -9.00 -10.82 -13.35
N HIS A 119 -8.27 -11.69 -14.04
CA HIS A 119 -8.83 -12.87 -14.71
C HIS A 119 -8.89 -14.15 -13.85
N LYS A 120 -8.13 -14.24 -12.74
CA LYS A 120 -8.12 -15.46 -11.90
C LYS A 120 -9.01 -15.25 -10.67
N TYR A 121 -10.13 -15.97 -10.60
CA TYR A 121 -10.97 -16.24 -9.40
C TYR A 121 -10.97 -15.15 -8.32
N PHE A 122 -11.54 -13.97 -8.63
CA PHE A 122 -11.61 -12.81 -7.74
C PHE A 122 -12.42 -13.07 -6.43
N SER A 123 -13.23 -14.13 -6.37
CA SER A 123 -14.19 -14.38 -5.29
C SER A 123 -13.60 -14.99 -4.02
N SER A 124 -12.41 -15.62 -4.05
CA SER A 124 -11.82 -16.28 -2.88
C SER A 124 -10.90 -15.38 -2.05
N VAL A 125 -10.34 -14.32 -2.66
CA VAL A 125 -9.37 -13.39 -2.02
C VAL A 125 -10.07 -12.14 -1.44
N THR A 126 -11.29 -11.85 -1.87
CA THR A 126 -12.03 -10.61 -1.58
C THR A 126 -12.60 -10.50 -0.17
N LYS A 127 -12.58 -11.56 0.64
CA LYS A 127 -13.28 -11.55 1.93
C LYS A 127 -12.53 -10.92 3.10
N THR A 128 -11.25 -10.54 2.95
CA THR A 128 -10.46 -10.13 4.13
C THR A 128 -9.63 -8.85 3.99
N TYR A 129 -9.09 -8.46 2.81
CA TYR A 129 -8.11 -7.34 2.76
C TYR A 129 -8.11 -6.46 1.49
N ILE A 130 -9.20 -6.41 0.73
CA ILE A 130 -9.26 -5.57 -0.48
C ILE A 130 -10.16 -4.37 -0.19
N SER A 131 -9.59 -3.24 0.23
CA SER A 131 -10.27 -1.95 0.02
C SER A 131 -9.87 -1.46 -1.37
N THR A 132 -10.78 -1.60 -2.32
CA THR A 132 -10.68 -0.98 -3.66
C THR A 132 -11.10 0.49 -3.65
N ASP A 133 -11.15 1.16 -2.49
CA ASP A 133 -11.66 2.53 -2.43
C ASP A 133 -11.04 3.36 -1.29
N CYS A 134 -10.67 4.59 -1.65
CA CYS A 134 -10.09 5.63 -0.81
C CYS A 134 -11.11 6.24 0.18
N SER A 135 -11.95 5.43 0.82
CA SER A 135 -12.99 5.92 1.72
C SER A 135 -12.66 5.60 3.19
N GLY A 136 -12.12 6.61 3.88
CA GLY A 136 -12.67 6.94 5.20
C GLY A 136 -11.78 6.89 6.44
N ARG A 137 -10.44 6.80 6.35
CA ARG A 137 -9.59 6.98 7.54
C ARG A 137 -8.48 8.01 7.30
N ALA A 138 -8.29 8.87 8.29
CA ALA A 138 -7.35 9.98 8.42
C ALA A 138 -7.52 11.16 7.43
N LEU A 139 -8.20 12.22 7.87
CA LEU A 139 -8.08 13.56 7.29
C LEU A 139 -6.76 14.18 7.76
N CYS A 140 -5.92 14.64 6.84
CA CYS A 140 -4.76 15.48 7.17
C CYS A 140 -5.25 16.90 7.49
N ASP A 141 -4.90 17.41 8.68
CA ASP A 141 -5.23 18.78 9.12
C ASP A 141 -4.63 19.88 8.23
#